data_AF-A0A679IZE3-F1
#
_entry.id   AF-A0A679IZE3-F1
#
_cell.length_a   1.000
_cell.length_b   1.000
_cell.length_c   1.000
_cell.angle_alpha   90.00
_cell.angle_beta   90.00
_cell.angle_gamma   90.00
#
_symmetry.space_group_name_H-M   'P 1'
#
loop_
_entity.id
_entity.type
_entity.pdbx_description
1 polymer ?
#
loop_
_entity_poly.entity_id
_entity_poly.type
_entity_poly.pdbx_seq_one_letter_code
_entity_poly.pdbx_strand_id
1 'polypeptide(L)'
;MAVTIRALDPSYATLGIALHFLARRAPFSGFRFGDLTQTVDDQIRRCHALFAFDDRRVVGYLGWHLYSHAEARDFARTGKPPPLDRPDGADVAWVMTAAASVPQTLMALVEAGKALNIGRRAMGVRYRKTGKRVIFDQLIAPRRATTGAVRDEDAGPPQR
;
A
#
# COMPACT_ATOMS: atom_id res chain seq x y z
N MET A 1 -2.55 -18.61 -8.19
CA MET A 1 -3.56 -17.67 -8.73
C MET A 1 -2.87 -16.37 -9.06
N ALA A 2 -3.06 -15.86 -10.27
CA ALA A 2 -2.48 -14.59 -10.69
C ALA A 2 -3.37 -13.45 -10.18
N VAL A 3 -2.82 -12.57 -9.35
CA VAL A 3 -3.52 -11.37 -8.89
C VAL A 3 -3.18 -10.19 -9.79
N THR A 4 -4.18 -9.39 -10.15
CA THR A 4 -3.97 -8.14 -10.87
C THR A 4 -4.08 -6.98 -9.89
N ILE A 5 -3.11 -6.05 -9.93
CA ILE A 5 -3.12 -4.86 -9.10
C ILE A 5 -3.41 -3.65 -9.97
N ARG A 6 -4.39 -2.83 -9.55
CA ARG A 6 -4.75 -1.61 -10.26
C ARG A 6 -5.40 -0.59 -9.34
N ALA A 7 -5.27 0.68 -9.71
CA ALA A 7 -6.20 1.71 -9.24
C ALA A 7 -7.56 1.54 -9.94
N LEU A 8 -8.61 2.08 -9.34
CA LEU A 8 -9.93 2.20 -9.92
C LEU A 8 -10.29 3.67 -9.98
N ASP A 9 -11.14 4.05 -10.94
CA ASP A 9 -11.61 5.43 -11.03
C ASP A 9 -12.34 5.85 -9.74
N PRO A 10 -12.14 7.10 -9.28
CA PRO A 10 -12.81 7.58 -8.08
C PRO A 10 -14.33 7.62 -8.27
N SER A 11 -15.06 6.80 -7.53
CA SER A 11 -16.52 6.76 -7.57
C SER A 11 -17.09 6.24 -6.25
N TYR A 12 -18.38 6.49 -6.02
CA TYR A 12 -19.08 5.89 -4.88
C TYR A 12 -19.10 4.36 -4.95
N ALA A 13 -19.10 3.78 -6.16
CA ALA A 13 -18.99 2.33 -6.33
C ALA A 13 -17.61 1.81 -5.87
N THR A 14 -16.53 2.51 -6.23
CA THR A 14 -15.17 2.20 -5.79
C THR A 14 -15.05 2.26 -4.26
N LEU A 15 -15.65 3.28 -3.64
CA LEU A 15 -15.72 3.40 -2.18
C LEU A 15 -16.48 2.23 -1.55
N GLY A 16 -17.66 1.89 -2.08
CA GLY A 16 -18.45 0.76 -1.61
C GLY A 16 -17.69 -0.58 -1.69
N ILE A 17 -16.97 -0.81 -2.78
CA ILE A 17 -16.11 -1.99 -2.96
C ILE A 17 -15.01 -2.04 -1.90
N ALA A 18 -14.30 -0.93 -1.68
CA ALA A 18 -13.23 -0.85 -0.68
C ALA A 18 -13.75 -1.09 0.74
N LEU A 19 -14.84 -0.42 1.12
CA LEU A 19 -15.43 -0.55 2.46
C LEU A 19 -16.00 -1.94 2.70
N HIS A 20 -16.69 -2.54 1.71
CA HIS A 20 -17.17 -3.90 1.81
C HIS A 20 -16.02 -4.90 2.04
N PHE A 21 -14.87 -4.69 1.39
CA PHE A 21 -13.68 -5.51 1.60
C PHE A 21 -13.05 -5.29 2.98
N LEU A 22 -12.86 -4.04 3.42
CA LEU A 22 -12.18 -3.71 4.67
C LEU A 22 -13.01 -4.03 5.91
N ALA A 23 -14.31 -3.73 5.91
CA ALA A 23 -15.20 -3.86 7.08
C ALA A 23 -15.34 -5.31 7.61
N ARG A 24 -14.88 -6.30 6.84
CA ARG A 24 -14.90 -7.72 7.23
C ARG A 24 -13.57 -8.22 7.80
N ARG A 25 -12.59 -7.33 8.02
CA ARG A 25 -11.22 -7.69 8.40
C ARG A 25 -10.75 -6.86 9.57
N ALA A 26 -10.17 -7.51 10.58
CA ALA A 26 -9.47 -6.81 11.64
C ALA A 26 -8.22 -6.08 11.09
N PRO A 27 -7.87 -4.89 11.61
CA PRO A 27 -8.59 -4.15 12.67
C PRO A 27 -9.78 -3.32 12.15
N PHE A 28 -9.94 -3.19 10.82
CA PHE A 28 -10.89 -2.27 10.19
C PHE A 28 -12.36 -2.55 10.54
N SER A 29 -12.73 -3.81 10.76
CA SER A 29 -14.08 -4.19 11.21
C SER A 29 -14.47 -3.62 12.58
N GLY A 30 -13.49 -3.16 13.38
CA GLY A 30 -13.72 -2.54 14.69
C GLY A 30 -13.72 -1.01 14.65
N PHE A 31 -13.42 -0.37 13.52
CA PHE A 31 -13.46 1.09 13.42
C PHE A 31 -14.88 1.61 13.24
N ARG A 32 -15.13 2.83 13.74
CA ARG A 32 -16.39 3.53 13.46
C ARG A 32 -16.51 3.74 11.96
N PHE A 33 -17.70 3.48 11.42
CA PHE A 33 -17.95 3.53 9.99
C PHE A 33 -17.59 4.89 9.39
N GLY A 34 -17.93 6.01 10.06
CA GLY A 34 -17.59 7.36 9.59
C GLY A 34 -16.09 7.60 9.45
N ASP A 35 -15.30 7.26 10.47
CA ASP A 35 -13.84 7.46 10.47
C ASP A 35 -13.15 6.64 9.37
N LEU A 36 -13.56 5.39 9.19
CA LEU A 36 -13.04 4.52 8.12
C LEU A 36 -13.46 5.02 6.74
N THR A 37 -14.73 5.42 6.58
CA THR A 37 -15.28 5.89 5.30
C THR A 37 -14.58 7.16 4.83
N GLN A 38 -14.38 8.15 5.72
CA GLN A 38 -13.68 9.37 5.38
C GLN A 38 -12.23 9.10 4.94
N THR A 39 -11.53 8.24 5.67
CA THR A 39 -10.14 7.87 5.33
C THR A 39 -10.06 7.17 3.98
N VAL A 40 -10.98 6.24 3.69
CA VAL A 40 -10.96 5.45 2.44
C VAL A 40 -11.44 6.30 1.24
N ASP A 41 -12.43 7.17 1.42
CA ASP A 41 -12.90 8.08 0.37
C ASP A 41 -11.81 9.06 -0.03
N ASP A 42 -11.08 9.66 0.93
CA ASP A 42 -9.95 10.55 0.64
C ASP A 42 -8.84 9.84 -0.16
N GLN A 43 -8.48 8.62 0.23
CA GLN A 43 -7.52 7.79 -0.51
C GLN A 43 -7.94 7.53 -1.95
N ILE A 44 -9.21 7.19 -2.17
CA ILE A 44 -9.74 6.90 -3.50
C ILE A 44 -9.79 8.18 -4.35
N ARG A 45 -10.31 9.29 -3.82
CA ARG A 45 -10.43 10.55 -4.55
C ARG A 45 -9.09 11.15 -4.94
N ARG A 46 -8.05 10.93 -4.13
CA ARG A 46 -6.67 11.36 -4.42
C ARG A 46 -5.87 10.35 -5.25
N CYS A 47 -6.49 9.24 -5.66
CA CYS A 47 -5.79 8.14 -6.36
C CYS A 47 -4.61 7.54 -5.55
N HIS A 48 -4.71 7.58 -4.22
CA HIS A 48 -3.76 7.00 -3.27
C HIS A 48 -4.22 5.63 -2.76
N ALA A 49 -4.81 4.84 -3.66
CA ALA A 49 -5.35 3.53 -3.35
C ALA A 49 -5.05 2.54 -4.48
N LEU A 50 -4.76 1.30 -4.10
CA LEU A 50 -4.61 0.17 -5.00
C LEU A 50 -5.50 -0.99 -4.53
N PHE A 51 -6.08 -1.67 -5.51
CA PHE A 51 -6.88 -2.87 -5.33
C PHE A 51 -6.16 -4.06 -5.94
N ALA A 52 -6.20 -5.20 -5.24
CA ALA A 52 -5.80 -6.48 -5.80
C ALA A 52 -7.05 -7.28 -6.16
N PHE A 53 -7.08 -7.77 -7.39
CA PHE A 53 -8.14 -8.58 -7.95
C PHE A 53 -7.66 -10.00 -8.21
N ASP A 54 -8.54 -10.94 -7.89
CA ASP A 54 -8.49 -12.31 -8.34
C ASP A 54 -9.73 -12.50 -9.22
N ASP A 55 -9.53 -12.49 -10.53
CA ASP A 55 -10.59 -12.30 -11.54
C ASP A 55 -11.47 -11.07 -11.20
N ARG A 56 -12.76 -11.28 -10.89
CA ARG A 56 -13.71 -10.20 -10.56
C ARG A 56 -13.78 -9.86 -9.08
N ARG A 57 -13.07 -10.60 -8.23
CA ARG A 57 -13.15 -10.46 -6.77
C ARG A 57 -12.02 -9.61 -6.22
N VAL A 58 -12.36 -8.61 -5.40
CA VAL A 58 -11.36 -7.89 -4.62
C VAL A 58 -10.81 -8.81 -3.52
N VAL A 59 -9.50 -9.03 -3.58
CA VAL A 59 -8.75 -9.86 -2.64
C VAL A 59 -7.72 -9.07 -1.84
N GLY A 60 -7.53 -7.78 -2.12
CA GLY A 60 -6.69 -6.88 -1.34
C GLY A 60 -6.95 -5.40 -1.60
N TYR A 61 -6.56 -4.58 -0.63
CA TYR A 61 -6.63 -3.12 -0.66
C TYR A 61 -5.41 -2.53 0.04
N LEU A 62 -4.82 -1.50 -0.55
CA LEU A 62 -3.77 -0.68 0.03
C LEU A 62 -4.12 0.79 -0.18
N GLY A 63 -4.18 1.57 0.89
CA GLY A 63 -4.39 3.00 0.87
C GLY A 63 -3.36 3.74 1.71
N TRP A 64 -2.91 4.88 1.21
CA TRP A 64 -1.93 5.74 1.87
C TRP A 64 -2.34 7.21 1.80
N HIS A 65 -1.78 8.03 2.67
CA HIS A 65 -1.83 9.49 2.54
C HIS A 65 -0.43 10.04 2.33
N LEU A 66 -0.35 11.22 1.70
CA LEU A 66 0.91 11.91 1.46
C LEU A 66 1.14 13.01 2.49
N TYR A 67 2.20 12.88 3.28
CA TYR A 67 2.56 13.80 4.36
C TYR A 67 3.92 14.44 4.10
N SER A 68 4.10 15.65 4.61
CA SER A 68 5.43 16.17 4.90
C SER A 68 6.10 15.32 5.99
N HIS A 69 7.41 15.40 6.08
CA HIS A 69 8.16 14.68 7.11
C HIS A 69 7.77 15.13 8.53
N ALA A 70 7.43 16.41 8.73
CA ALA A 70 7.00 16.94 10.03
C ALA A 70 5.65 16.36 10.46
N GLU A 71 4.65 16.37 9.57
CA GLU A 71 3.33 15.78 9.81
C GLU A 71 3.42 14.29 10.12
N ALA A 72 4.20 13.53 9.35
CA ALA A 72 4.37 12.10 9.55
C ALA A 72 5.02 11.79 10.91
N ARG A 73 6.03 12.58 11.33
CA ARG A 73 6.65 12.43 12.64
C ARG A 73 5.71 12.76 13.78
N ASP A 74 4.92 13.82 13.64
CA ASP A 74 3.93 14.16 14.66
C ASP A 74 2.88 13.07 14.80
N PHE A 75 2.36 12.55 13.68
CA PHE A 75 1.43 11.43 13.70
C PHE A 75 2.07 10.18 14.33
N ALA A 76 3.31 9.84 13.96
CA ALA A 76 4.04 8.73 14.56
C ALA A 76 4.16 8.82 16.08
N ARG A 77 4.28 10.05 16.62
CA ARG A 77 4.39 10.34 18.05
C ARG A 77 3.03 10.30 18.74
N THR A 78 2.04 11.01 18.20
CA THR A 78 0.76 11.29 18.87
C THR A 78 -0.33 10.25 18.57
N GLY A 79 -0.21 9.52 17.46
CA GLY A 79 -1.28 8.67 16.96
C GLY A 79 -2.49 9.43 16.40
N LYS A 80 -2.38 10.75 16.23
CA LYS A 80 -3.41 11.59 15.61
C LYS A 80 -3.01 11.91 14.17
N PRO A 81 -3.78 11.49 13.14
CA PRO A 81 -3.44 11.81 11.77
C PRO A 81 -3.63 13.31 11.52
N PRO A 82 -2.87 13.91 10.57
CA PRO A 82 -3.18 15.23 10.04
C PRO A 82 -4.62 15.30 9.51
N PRO A 83 -5.24 16.50 9.49
CA PRO A 83 -6.53 16.71 8.84
C PRO A 83 -6.54 16.28 7.37
N LEU A 84 -7.71 15.91 6.85
CA LEU A 84 -7.87 15.47 5.45
C LEU A 84 -8.01 16.65 4.47
N ASP A 85 -8.46 17.81 4.94
CA ASP A 85 -8.70 19.05 4.18
C ASP A 85 -7.41 19.84 3.93
N ARG A 86 -6.36 19.14 3.52
CA ARG A 86 -5.05 19.74 3.23
C ARG A 86 -4.50 19.24 1.90
N PRO A 87 -3.56 19.97 1.27
CA PRO A 87 -2.85 19.47 0.10
C PRO A 87 -1.94 18.28 0.47
N ASP A 88 -1.52 17.54 -0.55
CA ASP A 88 -0.58 16.44 -0.37
C ASP A 88 0.81 16.94 0.02
N GLY A 89 1.46 16.21 0.93
CA GLY A 89 2.88 16.40 1.23
C GLY A 89 3.78 15.69 0.21
N ALA A 90 5.04 16.13 0.11
CA ALA A 90 5.97 15.57 -0.86
C ALA A 90 6.82 14.39 -0.31
N ASP A 91 6.97 14.27 1.01
CA ASP A 91 8.08 13.49 1.60
C ASP A 91 7.72 12.04 1.93
N VAL A 92 6.50 11.79 2.40
CA VAL A 92 6.12 10.53 3.04
C VAL A 92 4.84 9.98 2.45
N ALA A 93 4.86 8.71 2.03
CA ALA A 93 3.69 7.90 1.80
C ALA A 93 3.37 7.12 3.09
N TRP A 94 2.37 7.59 3.83
CA TRP A 94 1.94 6.97 5.08
C TRP A 94 0.87 5.91 4.81
N VAL A 95 1.18 4.64 5.07
CA VAL A 95 0.22 3.54 4.94
C VAL A 95 -0.82 3.63 6.05
N MET A 96 -2.05 3.93 5.65
CA MET A 96 -3.20 4.08 6.55
C MET A 96 -3.99 2.77 6.64
N THR A 97 -4.16 2.09 5.51
CA THR A 97 -5.06 0.95 5.34
C THR A 97 -4.37 -0.08 4.46
N ALA A 98 -4.21 -1.30 4.96
CA ALA A 98 -3.59 -2.38 4.20
C ALA A 98 -4.19 -3.72 4.64
N ALA A 99 -4.84 -4.40 3.71
CA ALA A 99 -5.42 -5.71 3.94
C ALA A 99 -5.36 -6.54 2.67
N ALA A 100 -5.10 -7.83 2.82
CA ALA A 100 -5.24 -8.78 1.74
C ALA A 100 -5.74 -10.12 2.28
N SER A 101 -6.29 -10.95 1.40
CA SER A 101 -6.81 -12.27 1.76
C SER A 101 -5.68 -13.28 1.98
N VAL A 102 -4.51 -13.07 1.37
CA VAL A 102 -3.29 -13.85 1.61
C VAL A 102 -2.05 -12.96 1.67
N PRO A 103 -0.98 -13.35 2.39
CA PRO A 103 0.22 -12.52 2.56
C PRO A 103 0.91 -12.12 1.25
N GLN A 104 0.92 -13.00 0.25
CA GLN A 104 1.55 -12.77 -1.05
C GLN A 104 0.87 -11.61 -1.80
N THR A 105 -0.46 -11.52 -1.73
CA THR A 105 -1.23 -10.41 -2.30
C THR A 105 -0.92 -9.09 -1.60
N LEU A 106 -0.78 -9.10 -0.28
CA LEU A 106 -0.39 -7.90 0.47
C LEU A 106 1.00 -7.43 0.03
N MET A 107 1.94 -8.36 -0.14
CA MET A 107 3.28 -8.00 -0.60
C MET A 107 3.27 -7.41 -2.01
N ALA A 108 2.52 -8.00 -2.93
CA ALA A 108 2.39 -7.48 -4.28
C ALA A 108 1.79 -6.06 -4.27
N LEU A 109 0.76 -5.80 -3.45
CA LEU A 109 0.18 -4.45 -3.25
C LEU A 109 1.22 -3.46 -2.73
N VAL A 110 2.00 -3.85 -1.71
CA VAL A 110 3.04 -2.99 -1.13
C VAL A 110 4.10 -2.64 -2.17
N GLU A 111 4.55 -3.59 -2.99
CA GLU A 111 5.53 -3.33 -4.03
C GLU A 111 4.98 -2.43 -5.15
N ALA A 112 3.72 -2.63 -5.54
CA ALA A 112 3.05 -1.73 -6.49
C ALA A 112 2.89 -0.30 -5.91
N GLY A 113 2.48 -0.18 -4.65
CA GLY A 113 2.37 1.11 -3.96
C GLY A 113 3.72 1.82 -3.83
N LYS A 114 4.80 1.09 -3.55
CA LYS A 114 6.17 1.62 -3.56
C LYS A 114 6.56 2.14 -4.94
N ALA A 115 6.27 1.41 -6.01
CA ALA A 115 6.60 1.85 -7.37
C ALA A 115 5.98 3.23 -7.72
N LEU A 116 4.78 3.53 -7.20
CA LEU A 116 4.12 4.83 -7.35
C LEU A 116 4.69 5.94 -6.46
N ASN A 117 5.51 5.59 -5.48
CA ASN A 117 6.00 6.49 -4.44
C ASN A 117 7.53 6.51 -4.34
N ILE A 118 8.24 6.14 -5.41
CA ILE A 118 9.71 6.23 -5.46
C ILE A 118 10.19 7.63 -5.08
N GLY A 119 11.25 7.71 -4.27
CA GLY A 119 11.80 8.96 -3.75
C GLY A 119 11.15 9.44 -2.45
N ARG A 120 9.96 8.93 -2.09
CA ARG A 120 9.32 9.18 -0.79
C ARG A 120 9.77 8.17 0.25
N ARG A 121 9.48 8.45 1.52
CA ARG A 121 9.57 7.46 2.60
C ARG A 121 8.24 6.75 2.77
N ALA A 122 8.25 5.43 2.84
CA ALA A 122 7.12 4.64 3.31
C ALA A 122 7.13 4.64 4.84
N MET A 123 6.08 5.20 5.45
CA MET A 123 5.90 5.19 6.90
C MET A 123 4.55 4.58 7.27
N GLY A 124 4.42 4.13 8.52
CA GLY A 124 3.16 3.63 9.04
C GLY A 124 3.31 2.89 10.36
N VAL A 125 2.19 2.44 10.89
CA VAL A 125 2.14 1.69 12.14
C VAL A 125 1.87 0.21 11.86
N ARG A 126 2.69 -0.66 12.45
CA ARG A 126 2.44 -2.10 12.50
C ARG A 126 2.29 -2.54 13.95
N TYR A 127 1.19 -3.23 14.24
CA TYR A 127 0.99 -3.91 15.51
C TYR A 127 1.52 -5.34 15.41
N ARG A 128 2.41 -5.72 16.34
CA ARG A 128 2.84 -7.13 16.48
C ARG A 128 1.72 -7.93 17.15
N LYS A 129 1.77 -9.26 17.06
CA LYS A 129 0.83 -10.17 17.77
C LYS A 129 0.78 -9.91 19.28
N THR A 130 1.89 -9.41 19.84
CA THR A 130 2.01 -9.00 21.25
C THR A 130 1.32 -7.68 21.59
N GLY A 131 0.68 -7.02 20.62
CA GLY A 131 0.13 -5.67 20.77
C GLY A 131 1.16 -4.55 20.66
N LYS A 132 2.46 -4.87 20.63
CA LYS A 132 3.53 -3.86 20.50
C LYS A 132 3.37 -3.06 19.20
N ARG A 133 3.25 -1.74 19.35
CA ARG A 133 3.26 -0.76 18.26
C ARG A 133 4.68 -0.60 17.73
N VAL A 134 4.86 -0.72 16.42
CA VAL A 134 6.12 -0.46 15.72
C VAL A 134 5.85 0.53 14.60
N ILE A 135 6.56 1.64 14.61
CA ILE A 135 6.61 2.55 13.47
C ILE A 135 7.66 2.00 12.51
N PHE A 136 7.30 1.81 11.25
CA PHE A 136 8.29 1.58 10.20
C PHE A 136 8.53 2.89 9.46
N ASP A 137 9.75 3.05 8.99
CA ASP A 137 10.19 4.19 8.19
C ASP A 137 11.27 3.71 7.22
N GLN A 138 10.95 3.72 5.93
CA GLN A 138 11.81 3.19 4.89
C GLN A 138 11.81 4.11 3.67
N LEU A 139 12.99 4.55 3.22
CA LEU A 139 13.13 5.22 1.94
C LEU A 139 12.74 4.26 0.80
N ILE A 140 11.87 4.72 -0.09
CA ILE A 140 11.45 3.95 -1.26
C ILE A 140 12.47 4.19 -2.39
N ALA A 141 13.42 3.27 -2.49
CA ALA A 141 14.38 3.25 -3.59
C ALA A 141 13.80 2.53 -4.81
N PRO A 142 14.22 2.89 -6.04
CA PRO A 142 13.94 2.09 -7.23
C PRO A 142 14.42 0.65 -7.01
N ARG A 143 13.65 -0.32 -7.51
CA ARG A 143 14.10 -1.71 -7.53
C ARG A 143 15.36 -1.79 -8.39
N ARG A 144 16.49 -2.19 -7.80
CA ARG A 144 17.69 -2.54 -8.58
C ARG A 144 17.30 -3.62 -9.58
N ALA A 145 17.55 -3.37 -10.87
CA ALA A 145 17.47 -4.41 -11.87
C ALA A 145 18.40 -5.54 -11.43
N THR A 146 17.86 -6.74 -11.26
CA THR A 146 18.69 -7.92 -11.06
C THR A 146 19.33 -8.15 -12.41
N THR A 147 20.61 -7.80 -12.57
CA THR A 147 21.40 -8.21 -13.74
C THR A 147 21.46 -9.73 -13.69
N GLY A 148 20.54 -10.39 -14.38
CA GLY A 148 20.65 -11.81 -14.67
C GLY A 148 21.90 -11.97 -15.52
N ALA A 149 22.93 -12.59 -14.97
CA ALA A 149 24.03 -13.09 -15.77
C ALA A 149 23.42 -14.09 -16.76
N VAL A 150 23.33 -13.68 -18.02
CA VAL A 150 23.24 -14.62 -19.14
C VAL A 150 24.56 -15.38 -19.09
N ARG A 151 24.51 -16.62 -18.59
CA ARG A 151 25.58 -17.58 -18.87
C ARG A 151 25.41 -17.94 -20.33
N ASP A 152 26.32 -17.49 -21.18
CA ASP A 152 26.60 -18.13 -22.46
C ASP A 152 27.11 -19.54 -22.16
N GLU A 153 26.19 -20.49 -22.07
CA GLU A 153 26.47 -21.92 -22.25
C GLU A 153 26.02 -22.28 -23.66
N ASP A 154 26.81 -21.88 -24.67
CA ASP A 154 26.78 -22.54 -25.98
C ASP A 154 28.12 -22.33 -26.70
N ALA A 155 29.16 -22.98 -26.18
CA ALA A 155 30.36 -23.30 -26.95
C ALA A 155 30.54 -24.82 -26.90
N GLY A 156 29.79 -25.51 -27.76
CA GLY A 156 30.01 -26.93 -28.05
C GLY A 156 31.44 -27.16 -28.58
N PRO A 157 32.05 -28.32 -28.31
CA PRO A 157 33.44 -28.56 -28.70
C PRO A 157 33.58 -28.65 -30.23
N PRO A 158 34.72 -28.23 -30.80
CA PRO A 158 34.95 -28.31 -32.22
C PRO A 158 34.95 -29.77 -32.68
N GLN A 159 34.11 -30.08 -33.67
CA GLN A 159 34.16 -31.36 -34.36
C GLN A 159 35.29 -31.32 -35.40
N ARG A 160 36.30 -32.17 -35.15
CA ARG A 160 37.35 -32.71 -36.03
C ARG A 160 38.15 -31.76 -36.91
#